data_AF-R0B1B3-F1
#
_entry.id   AF-R0B1B3-F1
#
_cell.length_a   1.000
_cell.length_b   1.000
_cell.length_c   1.000
_cell.angle_alpha   90.00
_cell.angle_beta   90.00
_cell.angle_gamma   90.00
#
_symmetry.space_group_name_H-M   'P 1'
#
loop_
_entity.id
_entity.type
_entity.pdbx_description
1 polymer ?
#
loop_
_entity_poly.entity_id
_entity_poly.type
_entity_poly.pdbx_seq_one_letter_code
_entity_poly.pdbx_strand_id
1 'polypeptide(L)' 'MYKVKYTDSTGNNDSIQDYLTKKEAIEAIDYELDEVKEYFKGRNYDYGESGNKTEIWDKDGSEYACWEIIQK' A
#
# COMPACT_ATOMS: atom_id res chain seq x y z
N MET A 1 13.10 12.46 -6.67
CA MET A 1 13.10 11.31 -5.73
C MET A 1 11.66 10.95 -5.46
N TYR A 2 11.38 9.73 -5.00
CA TYR A 2 10.02 9.27 -4.72
C TYR A 2 9.89 8.88 -3.26
N LYS A 3 8.74 9.19 -2.67
CA LYS A 3 8.43 8.88 -1.28
C LYS A 3 7.18 8.00 -1.27
N VAL A 4 7.21 6.86 -0.59
CA VAL A 4 6.01 6.06 -0.37
C VAL A 4 5.45 6.40 1.01
N LYS A 5 4.17 6.74 1.07
CA LYS A 5 3.42 6.90 2.32
C LYS A 5 2.52 5.68 2.51
N TYR A 6 2.70 4.96 3.60
CA TYR A 6 1.78 3.91 4.04
C TYR A 6 0.69 4.47 4.95
N THR A 7 -0.54 3.95 4.86
CA THR A 7 -1.65 4.24 5.77
C THR A 7 -2.53 3.01 5.94
N ASP A 8 -2.86 2.64 7.19
CA ASP A 8 -3.78 1.55 7.48
C ASP A 8 -4.95 1.94 8.41
N SER A 9 -5.87 1.00 8.61
CA SER A 9 -7.04 1.15 9.47
C SER A 9 -6.74 1.39 10.96
N THR A 10 -5.51 1.13 11.42
CA THR A 10 -5.08 1.40 12.80
C THR A 10 -4.61 2.84 13.01
N GLY A 11 -4.54 3.62 11.93
CA GLY A 11 -4.02 4.99 11.96
C GLY A 11 -2.50 5.06 11.87
N ASN A 12 -1.80 3.95 11.60
CA ASN A 12 -0.38 3.99 11.29
C ASN A 12 -0.18 4.71 9.96
N ASN A 13 0.44 5.89 10.02
CA ASN A 13 0.75 6.74 8.87
C ASN A 13 2.26 6.85 8.59
N ASP A 14 3.07 6.12 9.37
CA ASP A 14 4.47 6.48 9.62
C ASP A 14 5.50 5.71 8.79
N SER A 15 5.11 4.68 8.03
CA SER A 15 6.07 4.02 7.14
C SER A 15 6.27 4.86 5.88
N ILE A 16 7.20 5.80 6.00
CA ILE A 16 7.67 6.66 4.94
C ILE A 16 9.02 6.14 4.47
N GLN A 17 9.08 5.68 3.22
CA GLN A 17 10.31 5.21 2.60
C GLN A 17 10.66 6.08 1.38
N ASP A 18 11.94 6.38 1.21
CA ASP A 18 12.46 7.17 0.09
C ASP A 18 13.14 6.26 -0.94
N TYR A 19 12.83 6.47 -2.22
CA TYR A 19 13.33 5.72 -3.36
C TYR A 19 13.90 6.66 -4.43
N LEU A 20 14.91 6.20 -5.16
CA LEU A 20 15.55 7.00 -6.21
C LEU A 20 14.65 7.11 -7.44
N THR A 21 13.99 6.01 -7.80
CA THR A 21 13.12 5.91 -8.97
C THR A 21 11.68 5.51 -8.60
N LYS A 22 10.73 5.84 -9.49
CA LYS A 22 9.33 5.40 -9.34
C LYS A 22 9.23 3.87 -9.40
N LYS A 23 10.09 3.23 -10.20
CA LYS A 23 10.13 1.78 -10.38
C LYS A 23 10.46 1.08 -9.05
N GLU A 24 11.50 1.53 -8.35
CA GLU A 24 11.85 0.98 -7.04
C GLU A 24 10.74 1.16 -6.00
N ALA A 25 10.06 2.32 -6.02
CA ALA A 25 8.91 2.56 -5.14
C ALA A 25 7.76 1.58 -5.43
N ILE A 26 7.46 1.31 -6.71
CA ILE A 26 6.43 0.32 -7.09
C ILE A 26 6.86 -1.08 -6.66
N GLU A 27 8.10 -1.50 -6.95
CA GLU A 27 8.58 -2.84 -6.59
C GLU A 27 8.54 -3.09 -5.08
N ALA A 28 8.79 -2.06 -4.26
CA ALA A 28 8.64 -2.16 -2.81
C ALA A 28 7.17 -2.26 -2.38
N ILE A 29 6.27 -1.49 -3.01
CA ILE A 29 4.83 -1.58 -2.75
C ILE A 29 4.30 -2.96 -3.13
N ASP A 30 4.71 -3.52 -4.28
CA ASP A 30 4.28 -4.84 -4.73
C ASP A 30 4.69 -5.93 -3.73
N TYR A 31 5.91 -5.84 -3.20
CA TYR A 31 6.42 -6.76 -2.18
C TYR A 31 5.59 -6.68 -0.88
N GLU A 32 5.38 -5.47 -0.35
CA GLU A 32 4.57 -5.28 0.86
C GLU A 32 3.11 -5.68 0.64
N LEU A 33 2.54 -5.36 -0.54
CA LEU A 33 1.19 -5.73 -0.92
C LEU A 33 1.02 -7.25 -0.93
N ASP A 34 1.99 -8.02 -1.44
CA ASP A 34 1.91 -9.48 -1.45
C ASP A 34 1.95 -10.08 -0.03
N GLU A 35 2.74 -9.50 0.89
CA GLU A 35 2.69 -9.89 2.31
C GLU A 35 1.32 -9.58 2.93
N VAL A 36 0.75 -8.41 2.62
CA VAL A 36 -0.57 -8.01 3.12
C VAL A 36 -1.68 -8.86 2.51
N LYS A 37 -1.61 -9.24 1.22
CA LYS A 37 -2.56 -10.17 0.60
C LYS A 37 -2.60 -11.52 1.32
N GLU A 38 -1.46 -12.02 1.80
CA GLU A 38 -1.43 -13.25 2.61
C GLU A 38 -2.15 -13.07 3.96
N TYR A 39 -2.09 -11.88 4.57
CA TYR A 39 -2.88 -11.56 5.77
C TYR A 39 -4.39 -11.50 5.50
N PHE A 40 -4.79 -10.92 4.37
CA PHE A 40 -6.19 -10.85 3.95
C PHE A 40 -6.70 -12.17 3.34
N LYS A 41 -5.83 -13.14 3.07
CA LYS A 41 -6.18 -14.43 2.46
C LYS A 41 -7.25 -15.17 3.26
N GLY A 42 -8.27 -15.65 2.57
CA GLY A 42 -9.43 -16.28 3.19
C GLY A 42 -10.43 -15.31 3.82
N ARG A 43 -10.13 -14.01 3.83
CA ARG A 43 -11.09 -12.93 4.08
C ARG A 43 -11.69 -12.47 2.76
N ASN A 44 -12.87 -11.86 2.83
CA ASN A 44 -13.54 -11.30 1.67
C ASN A 44 -12.96 -9.90 1.38
N TYR A 45 -11.81 -9.86 0.72
CA TYR A 45 -11.07 -8.63 0.42
C TYR A 45 -11.04 -8.31 -1.07
N ASP A 46 -10.73 -7.06 -1.37
CA ASP A 46 -10.46 -6.57 -2.72
C ASP A 46 -9.20 -5.69 -2.69
N TYR A 47 -8.56 -5.48 -3.83
CA TYR A 47 -7.42 -4.59 -3.95
C TYR A 47 -7.45 -3.84 -5.29
N GLY A 48 -6.80 -2.68 -5.31
CA GLY A 48 -6.85 -1.79 -6.45
C GLY A 48 -5.61 -0.94 -6.56
N GLU A 49 -5.27 -0.63 -7.81
CA GLU A 49 -4.16 0.25 -8.17
C GLU A 49 -4.70 1.40 -9.01
N SER A 50 -4.37 2.63 -8.61
CA SER A 50 -4.80 3.85 -9.28
C SER A 50 -3.67 4.88 -9.30
N GLY A 51 -2.96 4.92 -10.43
CA GLY A 51 -1.93 5.92 -10.72
C GLY A 51 -0.69 5.82 -9.83
N ASN A 52 -0.72 6.49 -8.68
CA ASN A 52 0.34 6.48 -7.66
C ASN A 52 -0.12 5.82 -6.35
N LYS A 53 -1.36 5.33 -6.30
CA LYS A 53 -1.96 4.75 -5.10
C LYS A 53 -2.22 3.26 -5.33
N THR A 54 -1.84 2.46 -4.35
CA THR A 54 -2.16 1.04 -4.27
C THR A 54 -2.87 0.81 -2.95
N GLU A 55 -3.99 0.12 -2.95
CA GLU A 55 -4.76 -0.13 -1.73
C GLU A 55 -5.41 -1.51 -1.73
N ILE A 56 -5.59 -2.06 -0.54
CA ILE A 56 -6.26 -3.34 -0.27
C ILE A 56 -7.23 -3.11 0.89
N TRP A 57 -8.44 -3.65 0.79
CA TRP A 57 -9.51 -3.42 1.76
C TRP A 57 -10.41 -4.66 1.92
N ASP A 58 -10.97 -4.84 3.10
CA ASP A 58 -12.08 -5.78 3.30
C ASP A 58 -13.39 -5.21 2.73
N LYS A 59 -14.35 -6.06 2.40
CA LYS A 59 -15.65 -5.59 1.86
C LYS A 59 -16.41 -4.63 2.76
N ASP A 60 -16.24 -4.72 4.09
CA ASP A 60 -16.93 -3.86 5.03
C ASP A 60 -16.19 -2.52 5.25
N GLY A 61 -14.99 -2.37 4.69
CA GLY A 61 -14.15 -1.17 4.81
C GLY A 61 -13.59 -0.92 6.20
N SER A 62 -13.59 -1.96 7.05
CA SER A 62 -13.11 -1.93 8.43
C SER A 62 -11.59 -2.12 8.55
N GLU A 63 -11.00 -2.85 7.61
CA GLU A 63 -9.58 -3.11 7.49
C GLU A 63 -9.11 -2.65 6.10
N TYR A 64 -8.10 -1.79 6.07
CA TYR A 64 -7.49 -1.38 4.81
C TYR A 64 -6.00 -1.11 5.00
N ALA A 65 -5.25 -1.22 3.91
CA ALA A 65 -3.90 -0.73 3.78
C ALA A 65 -3.76 0.03 2.46
N CYS A 66 -3.01 1.13 2.48
CA CYS A 66 -2.86 2.03 1.36
C CYS A 66 -1.40 2.49 1.27
N TRP A 67 -0.84 2.42 0.07
CA TRP A 67 0.46 2.95 -0.29
C TRP A 67 0.28 4.06 -1.32
N GLU A 68 0.88 5.23 -1.07
CA GLU A 68 0.83 6.36 -1.99
C GLU A 68 2.25 6.82 -2.35
N ILE A 69 2.57 6.83 -3.64
CA ILE A 69 3.81 7.36 -4.19
C ILE A 69 3.68 8.87 -4.39
N ILE A 70 4.47 9.62 -3.63
CA ILE A 70 4.59 11.07 -3.69
C ILE A 70 5.91 11.42 -4.37
N GLN A 71 5.85 12.15 -5.49
CA GLN A 71 7.04 12.67 -6.14
C GLN A 71 7.57 13.89 -5.35
N LYS A 72 8.85 13.86 -4.98
CA LYS A 72 9.58 15.01 -4.41
C LYS A 72 10.22 15.84 -5.51
#